data_AF-A0A952GJ76-F1
#
_entry.id   AF-A0A952GJ76-F1
#
_cell.length_a   1.000
_cell.length_b   1.000
_cell.length_c   1.000
_cell.angle_alpha   90.00
_cell.angle_beta   90.00
_cell.angle_gamma   90.00
#
_symmetry.space_group_name_H-M   'P 1'
#
loop_
_entity.id
_entity.type
_entity.pdbx_description
1 polymer ?
#
loop_
_entity_poly.entity_id
_entity_poly.type
_entity_poly.pdbx_seq_one_letter_code
_entity_poly.pdbx_strand_id
1 'polypeptide(L)' 'MSDQSDVEPDVDPVAEPDDERADGPEPTGHPAVDEVLRSLEDLESRPVDEHVAAFEEAHDRLRRALSDAGDDEATRSGG' A
#
# COMPACT_ATOMS: atom_id res chain seq x y z
N MET A 1 -36.10 2.33 33.66
CA MET A 1 -36.29 2.79 32.28
C MET A 1 -35.28 3.90 32.06
N SER A 2 -34.12 3.56 31.48
CA SER A 2 -33.12 4.54 31.07
C SER A 2 -33.15 4.59 29.55
N ASP A 3 -33.57 5.75 29.06
CA ASP A 3 -33.57 6.20 27.68
C ASP A 3 -32.12 6.24 27.19
N GLN A 4 -31.72 5.23 26.42
CA GLN A 4 -30.45 5.26 25.69
C GLN A 4 -30.84 5.66 24.28
N SER A 5 -30.70 6.95 24.00
CA SER A 5 -30.98 7.55 22.71
C SER A 5 -30.21 6.77 21.64
N ASP A 6 -30.98 6.10 20.79
CA ASP A 6 -30.55 5.46 19.55
C ASP A 6 -30.13 6.60 18.61
N VAL A 7 -28.87 7.00 18.71
CA VAL A 7 -28.23 7.87 17.73
C VAL A 7 -27.72 6.92 16.66
N GLU A 8 -28.53 6.68 15.63
CA GLU A 8 -27.99 6.11 14.40
C GLU A 8 -26.90 7.09 13.93
N PRO A 9 -25.67 6.60 13.68
CA PRO A 9 -24.63 7.46 13.14
C PRO A 9 -25.12 7.98 11.79
N ASP A 10 -25.20 9.30 11.67
CA ASP A 10 -25.36 9.99 10.40
C ASP A 10 -24.12 9.63 9.56
N VAL A 11 -24.25 8.55 8.80
CA VAL A 11 -23.25 8.15 7.83
C VAL A 11 -23.37 9.16 6.70
N ASP A 12 -22.49 10.18 6.74
CA ASP A 12 -22.22 11.04 5.59
C ASP A 12 -22.17 10.13 4.34
N PRO A 13 -22.94 10.43 3.28
CA PRO A 13 -22.88 9.64 2.07
C PRO A 13 -21.42 9.64 1.63
N VAL A 14 -20.80 8.46 1.66
CA VAL A 14 -19.44 8.23 1.21
C VAL A 14 -19.32 8.92 -0.13
N ALA A 15 -18.55 10.02 -0.18
CA ALA A 15 -18.25 10.66 -1.44
C ALA A 15 -17.69 9.56 -2.32
N GLU A 16 -18.41 9.22 -3.39
CA GLU A 16 -17.92 8.27 -4.38
C GLU A 16 -16.55 8.80 -4.80
N PRO A 17 -15.46 8.01 -4.66
CA PRO A 17 -14.16 8.48 -5.08
C PRO A 17 -14.29 8.87 -6.54
N ASP A 18 -14.03 10.14 -6.84
CA ASP A 18 -13.96 10.63 -8.21
C ASP A 18 -13.01 9.67 -8.93
N ASP A 19 -13.51 8.98 -9.96
CA ASP A 19 -12.75 8.07 -10.83
C ASP A 19 -11.84 8.92 -11.75
N GLU A 20 -11.12 9.88 -11.16
CA GLU A 20 -9.89 10.41 -11.70
C GLU A 20 -8.93 9.22 -11.61
N ARG A 21 -8.73 8.50 -12.72
CA ARG A 21 -7.67 7.49 -12.83
C ARG A 21 -6.41 8.09 -12.25
N ALA A 22 -6.12 7.71 -11.01
CA ALA A 22 -5.05 8.33 -10.25
C ALA A 22 -3.79 8.21 -11.08
N ASP A 23 -3.10 9.34 -11.30
CA ASP A 23 -1.68 9.27 -11.62
C ASP A 23 -1.08 8.25 -10.65
N GLY A 24 -0.37 7.27 -11.21
CA GLY A 24 0.11 6.11 -10.47
C GLY A 24 0.89 6.48 -9.20
N PRO A 25 1.16 5.53 -8.29
CA PRO A 25 1.89 5.79 -7.05
C PRO A 25 3.06 6.76 -7.23
N GLU A 26 2.99 7.87 -6.50
CA GLU A 26 4.09 8.85 -6.43
C GLU A 26 5.39 8.14 -6.02
N PRO A 27 6.53 8.45 -6.67
CA PRO A 27 7.80 7.80 -6.38
C PRO A 27 8.20 8.06 -4.92
N THR A 28 8.57 6.99 -4.23
CA THR A 28 8.97 7.01 -2.82
C THR A 28 10.40 7.51 -2.64
N GLY A 29 11.18 7.54 -3.73
CA GLY A 29 12.60 7.86 -3.73
C GLY A 29 13.49 6.70 -3.32
N HIS A 30 12.91 5.54 -2.99
CA HIS A 30 13.64 4.31 -2.73
C HIS A 30 13.53 3.38 -3.94
N PRO A 31 14.62 3.12 -4.69
CA PRO A 31 14.56 2.46 -6.00
C PRO A 31 13.96 1.05 -5.94
N ALA A 32 14.20 0.31 -4.86
CA ALA A 32 13.62 -1.03 -4.68
C ALA A 32 12.11 -0.99 -4.38
N VAL A 33 11.61 0.08 -3.75
CA VAL A 33 10.19 0.23 -3.44
C VAL A 33 9.45 0.73 -4.70
N ASP A 34 10.05 1.67 -5.42
CA ASP A 34 9.50 2.19 -6.69
C ASP A 34 9.36 1.10 -7.76
N GLU A 35 10.30 0.15 -7.81
CA GLU A 35 10.19 -1.01 -8.71
C GLU A 35 9.04 -1.95 -8.34
N VAL A 36 8.80 -2.15 -7.04
CA VAL A 36 7.66 -2.95 -6.56
C VAL A 36 6.34 -2.26 -6.91
N LEU A 37 6.26 -0.94 -6.72
CA LEU A 37 5.07 -0.16 -7.07
C LEU A 37 4.75 -0.26 -8.56
N ARG A 38 5.76 -0.12 -9.43
CA ARG A 38 5.58 -0.32 -10.88
C ARG A 38 5.07 -1.72 -11.23
N SER A 39 5.61 -2.75 -10.57
CA SER A 39 5.14 -4.12 -10.77
C SER A 39 3.67 -4.33 -10.36
N LEU A 40 3.16 -3.52 -9.43
CA LEU A 40 1.76 -3.57 -8.99
C LEU A 40 0.85 -2.76 -9.92
N GLU A 41 1.33 -1.67 -10.52
CA GLU A 41 0.60 -0.95 -11.57
C GLU A 41 0.32 -1.85 -12.78
N ASP A 42 1.32 -2.62 -13.22
CA ASP A 42 1.17 -3.55 -14.35
C ASP A 42 0.16 -4.69 -14.09
N LEU A 43 -0.22 -4.90 -12.82
CA LEU A 43 -1.12 -5.97 -12.41
C LEU A 43 -2.55 -5.78 -12.93
N GLU A 44 -2.98 -4.54 -13.14
CA GLU A 44 -4.33 -4.22 -13.64
C GLU A 44 -4.59 -4.87 -15.02
N SER A 45 -3.53 -5.05 -15.80
CA SER A 45 -3.57 -5.63 -17.14
C SER A 45 -3.38 -7.15 -17.14
N ARG A 46 -3.14 -7.78 -15.98
CA ARG A 46 -2.88 -9.21 -15.83
C ARG A 46 -4.12 -9.98 -15.39
N PRO A 47 -4.21 -11.29 -15.70
CA PRO A 47 -5.25 -12.16 -15.17
C PRO A 47 -5.23 -12.20 -13.64
N VAL A 48 -6.42 -12.20 -13.02
CA VAL A 48 -6.57 -12.21 -11.55
C VAL A 48 -5.89 -13.42 -10.90
N ASP A 49 -5.84 -14.56 -11.59
CA ASP A 49 -5.17 -15.77 -11.10
C ASP A 49 -3.65 -15.57 -10.92
N GLU A 50 -3.05 -14.61 -11.63
CA GLU A 50 -1.63 -14.25 -11.52
C GLU A 50 -1.38 -13.18 -10.44
N HIS A 51 -2.43 -12.49 -9.98
CA HIS A 51 -2.29 -11.39 -9.02
C HIS A 51 -1.70 -11.88 -7.71
N VAL A 52 -2.15 -13.03 -7.21
CA VAL A 52 -1.68 -13.61 -5.94
C VAL A 52 -0.16 -13.82 -5.96
N ALA A 53 0.35 -14.48 -7.01
CA ALA A 53 1.77 -14.75 -7.13
C ALA A 53 2.60 -13.46 -7.25
N ALA A 54 2.09 -12.46 -7.97
CA ALA A 54 2.75 -11.16 -8.09
C ALA A 54 2.74 -10.39 -6.76
N PHE A 55 1.65 -10.42 -6.00
CA PHE A 55 1.57 -9.79 -4.68
C PHE A 55 2.51 -10.45 -3.66
N GLU A 56 2.66 -11.78 -3.71
CA GLU A 56 3.63 -12.50 -2.87
C GLU A 56 5.06 -12.08 -3.18
N GLU A 57 5.42 -12.01 -4.47
CA GLU A 57 6.75 -11.56 -4.90
C GLU A 57 7.02 -10.09 -4.52
N ALA A 58 6.02 -9.22 -4.70
CA ALA A 58 6.07 -7.82 -4.29
C ALA A 58 6.30 -7.68 -2.78
N HIS A 59 5.56 -8.43 -1.96
CA HIS A 59 5.75 -8.43 -0.51
C HIS A 59 7.14 -8.90 -0.08
N ASP A 60 7.65 -9.96 -0.69
CA ASP A 60 8.99 -10.47 -0.39
C ASP A 60 10.08 -9.45 -0.74
N ARG A 61 9.97 -8.77 -1.88
CA ARG A 61 10.89 -7.71 -2.28
C ARG A 61 10.82 -6.52 -1.33
N LEU A 62 9.62 -6.08 -0.98
CA LEU A 62 9.41 -4.95 -0.07
C LEU A 62 9.98 -5.26 1.31
N ARG A 63 9.73 -6.47 1.85
CA ARG A 63 10.27 -6.89 3.14
C ARG A 63 11.80 -6.88 3.16
N ARG A 64 12.44 -7.35 2.09
CA ARG A 64 13.91 -7.34 1.98
C ARG A 64 14.45 -5.92 1.92
N ALA A 65 13.86 -5.05 1.10
CA ALA A 65 14.26 -3.65 0.99
C ALA A 65 14.15 -2.90 2.34
N LEU A 66 13.06 -3.13 3.08
CA LEU A 66 12.88 -2.53 4.40
C LEU A 66 13.82 -3.10 5.47
N SER A 67 14.17 -4.38 5.38
CA SER A 67 15.16 -4.99 6.28
C SER A 67 16.54 -4.38 6.05
N ASP A 68 16.97 -4.30 4.79
CA ASP A 68 18.27 -3.74 4.40
C ASP A 68 18.40 -2.27 4.86
N ALA A 69 17.39 -1.45 4.59
CA ALA A 69 17.36 -0.07 5.05
C ALA A 69 17.40 0.07 6.59
N GLY A 70 16.78 -0.86 7.32
CA GLY A 70 16.82 -0.90 8.78
C GLY A 70 18.20 -1.31 9.33
N ASP A 71 18.88 -2.24 8.66
CA ASP A 71 20.22 -2.71 9.02
C ASP A 71 21.29 -1.62 8.74
N ASP A 72 21.13 -0.84 7.68
CA ASP A 72 21.96 0.34 7.37
C ASP A 72 21.85 1.43 8.45
N GLU A 73 20.64 1.75 8.90
CA GLU A 73 20.40 2.73 9.98
C GLU A 73 20.97 2.24 11.33
N ALA A 74 20.85 0.94 11.63
CA ALA A 74 21.46 0.36 12.83
C ALA A 74 23.00 0.45 12.80
N THR A 75 23.61 0.27 11.63
CA THR A 75 25.06 0.38 11.43
C THR A 75 25.54 1.84 11.54
N ARG A 76 24.75 2.81 11.02
CA ARG A 76 25.06 4.24 11.08
C ARG A 76 24.95 4.82 12.50
N SER A 77 24.05 4.29 13.32
CA SER A 77 23.81 4.74 14.70
C SER A 77 24.82 4.19 15.72
N GLY A 78 25.54 3.10 15.37
CA GLY A 78 26.47 2.40 16.26
C GLY A 78 27.96 2.79 16.17
N GLY A 79 28.30 3.88 15.44
CA GLY A 79 29.69 4.33 15.17
C GLY A 79 30.19 5.44 16.08
#